data_AF-A0A966FLX7-F1
#
_entry.id   AF-A0A966FLX7-F1
#
_cell.length_a   1.000
_cell.length_b   1.000
_cell.length_c   1.000
_cell.angle_alpha   90.00
_cell.angle_beta   90.00
_cell.angle_gamma   90.00
#
_symmetry.space_group_name_H-M   'P 1'
#
loop_
_entity.id
_entity.type
_entity.pdbx_description
1 polymer ?
#
loop_
_entity_poly.entity_id
_entity_poly.type
_entity_poly.pdbx_seq_one_letter_code
_entity_poly.pdbx_strand_id
1 'polypeptide(L)'
;MKTVFFLTMLFIAQSCTSQSQKCECDGFLIPEKKAISLYSDSNSQKVLYYIKNDSINEIYYNLSILESNKNLLKTIPTSINDTIKKPGWIKNENVGIYSATYNRVLHLYAKPDKQSNILFSIKEYFIQPLTVLSCSGKWLNVEVKLKNKVYKGWMAPEDQCANVYSTCN
;
A
#
# COMPACT_ATOMS: atom_id res chain seq x y z
N MET A 1 15.90 27.39 40.85
CA MET A 1 14.60 26.87 40.34
C MET A 1 14.26 27.26 38.90
N LYS A 2 15.21 27.74 38.06
CA LYS A 2 14.94 28.02 36.64
C LYS A 2 15.51 26.97 35.67
N THR A 3 16.47 26.15 36.12
CA THR A 3 17.13 25.13 35.30
C THR A 3 16.39 23.80 35.24
N VAL A 4 15.52 23.49 36.21
CA VAL A 4 14.74 22.24 36.25
C VAL A 4 13.57 22.25 35.26
N PHE A 5 13.09 23.43 34.88
CA PHE A 5 11.97 23.58 33.93
C PHE A 5 12.36 23.33 32.47
N PHE A 6 13.65 23.41 32.13
CA PHE A 6 14.14 23.20 30.77
C PHE A 6 14.34 21.72 30.41
N LEU A 7 14.55 20.84 31.41
CA LEU A 7 14.78 19.41 31.16
C LEU A 7 13.49 18.62 30.91
N THR A 8 12.33 19.11 31.38
CA THR A 8 11.04 18.44 31.14
C THR A 8 10.44 18.74 29.76
N MET A 9 10.82 19.84 29.11
CA MET A 9 10.37 20.14 27.74
C MET A 9 11.05 19.29 26.66
N LEU A 10 12.23 18.72 26.93
CA LEU A 10 12.98 17.93 25.94
C LEU A 10 12.43 16.51 25.74
N PHE A 11 11.64 15.98 26.70
CA PHE A 11 11.09 14.62 26.63
C PHE A 11 9.79 14.50 25.80
N ILE A 12 9.08 15.60 25.55
CA ILE A 12 7.83 15.57 24.77
C ILE A 12 8.10 15.58 23.25
N ALA A 13 9.27 16.06 22.82
CA ALA A 13 9.64 16.13 21.40
C ALA A 13 10.06 14.78 20.79
N GLN A 14 10.29 13.73 21.59
CA GLN A 14 10.73 12.41 21.08
C GLN A 14 9.58 11.45 20.75
N SER A 15 8.32 11.84 20.98
CA SER A 15 7.16 10.98 20.70
C SER A 15 6.67 11.05 19.24
N CYS A 16 7.42 11.68 18.32
CA CYS A 16 7.27 11.44 16.88
C CYS A 16 7.97 10.14 16.48
N THR A 17 7.73 9.06 17.23
CA THR A 17 8.11 7.73 16.78
C THR A 17 7.18 7.36 15.63
N SER A 18 7.75 7.08 14.47
CA SER A 18 7.13 6.46 13.30
C SER A 18 6.29 5.24 13.71
N GLN A 19 5.02 5.45 14.10
CA GLN A 19 4.11 4.37 14.44
C GLN A 19 3.75 3.63 13.15
N SER A 20 4.16 2.36 13.06
CA SER A 20 3.72 1.47 11.98
C SER A 20 2.20 1.37 12.04
N GLN A 21 1.53 1.69 10.93
CA GLN A 21 0.08 1.56 10.84
C GLN A 21 -0.27 0.11 10.53
N LYS A 22 -1.10 -0.52 11.35
CA LYS A 22 -1.62 -1.87 11.11
C LYS A 22 -2.69 -1.86 10.03
N CYS A 23 -2.71 -2.92 9.24
CA CYS A 23 -3.53 -3.02 8.04
C CYS A 23 -4.14 -4.42 7.87
N GLU A 24 -5.29 -4.45 7.21
CA GLU A 24 -6.02 -5.64 6.78
C GLU A 24 -6.49 -5.40 5.34
N CYS A 25 -5.53 -5.20 4.44
CA CYS A 25 -5.76 -4.91 3.03
C CYS A 25 -5.03 -5.93 2.17
N ASP A 26 -5.42 -6.03 0.90
CA ASP A 26 -4.70 -6.78 -0.10
C ASP A 26 -4.21 -5.84 -1.21
N GLY A 27 -3.26 -6.32 -2.00
CA GLY A 27 -2.77 -5.70 -3.23
C GLY A 27 -2.05 -6.74 -4.07
N PHE A 28 -1.35 -6.29 -5.10
CA PHE A 28 -0.59 -7.18 -5.97
C PHE A 28 0.74 -6.59 -6.42
N LEU A 29 1.65 -7.46 -6.87
CA LEU A 29 2.93 -7.03 -7.42
C LEU A 29 2.74 -6.42 -8.82
N ILE A 30 3.13 -5.16 -9.01
CA ILE A 30 3.02 -4.46 -10.30
C ILE A 30 4.10 -4.91 -11.30
N PRO A 31 5.42 -4.91 -10.98
CA PRO A 31 6.43 -5.07 -12.01
C PRO A 31 6.41 -6.45 -12.67
N GLU A 32 6.26 -6.46 -13.99
CA GLU A 32 6.44 -7.66 -14.77
C GLU A 32 7.93 -7.92 -15.04
N LYS A 33 8.32 -9.19 -15.01
CA LYS A 33 9.66 -9.66 -15.43
C LYS A 33 10.86 -9.12 -14.63
N LYS A 34 10.62 -8.37 -13.55
CA LYS A 34 11.64 -7.84 -12.64
C LYS A 34 11.57 -8.54 -11.28
N ALA A 35 12.70 -9.03 -10.80
CA ALA A 35 12.80 -9.53 -9.42
C ALA A 35 12.77 -8.37 -8.43
N ILE A 36 11.87 -8.44 -7.45
CA ILE A 36 11.65 -7.43 -6.42
C ILE A 36 12.04 -8.01 -5.07
N SER A 37 12.89 -7.27 -4.35
CA SER A 37 13.35 -7.66 -3.03
C SER A 37 12.25 -7.49 -1.99
N LEU A 38 12.15 -8.47 -1.09
CA LEU A 38 11.50 -8.30 0.20
C LEU A 38 12.56 -8.26 1.31
N TYR A 39 12.43 -7.34 2.23
CA TYR A 39 13.38 -7.05 3.29
C TYR A 39 12.92 -7.60 4.64
N SER A 40 13.86 -7.85 5.56
CA SER A 40 13.56 -8.38 6.90
C SER A 40 12.92 -7.35 7.82
N ASP A 41 13.12 -6.08 7.53
CA ASP A 41 12.75 -4.96 8.38
C ASP A 41 12.38 -3.73 7.53
N SER A 42 11.76 -2.75 8.19
CA SER A 42 11.34 -1.49 7.57
C SER A 42 12.51 -0.55 7.23
N ASN A 43 13.76 -0.89 7.56
CA ASN A 43 14.93 -0.10 7.18
C ASN A 43 15.52 -0.55 5.83
N SER A 44 15.00 -1.63 5.24
CA SER A 44 15.42 -2.16 3.94
C SER A 44 16.89 -2.55 3.84
N GLN A 45 17.54 -2.88 4.96
CA GLN A 45 18.98 -3.14 4.98
C GLN A 45 19.33 -4.56 4.55
N LYS A 46 18.50 -5.54 4.91
CA LYS A 46 18.74 -6.95 4.63
C LYS A 46 17.59 -7.52 3.80
N VAL A 47 17.93 -8.08 2.64
CA VAL A 47 17.00 -8.81 1.79
C VAL A 47 16.75 -10.19 2.40
N LEU A 48 15.47 -10.56 2.50
CA LEU A 48 15.03 -11.92 2.87
C LEU A 48 14.98 -12.83 1.65
N TYR A 49 14.28 -12.41 0.60
CA TYR A 49 14.10 -13.14 -0.65
C TYR A 49 13.59 -12.19 -1.75
N TYR A 50 13.39 -12.74 -2.94
CA TYR A 50 12.84 -12.02 -4.09
C TYR A 50 11.54 -12.66 -4.56
N ILE A 51 10.64 -11.85 -5.08
CA ILE A 51 9.46 -12.29 -5.84
C ILE A 51 9.49 -11.67 -7.24
N LYS A 52 8.87 -12.32 -8.21
CA LYS A 52 8.84 -11.88 -9.60
C LYS A 52 7.60 -12.43 -10.28
N ASN A 53 6.81 -11.56 -10.91
CA ASN A 53 5.75 -12.03 -11.80
C ASN A 53 6.36 -12.73 -13.02
N ASP A 54 5.81 -13.89 -13.38
CA ASP A 54 6.18 -14.68 -14.54
C ASP A 54 4.94 -15.05 -15.34
N SER A 55 4.72 -14.33 -16.44
CA SER A 55 3.60 -14.55 -17.34
C SER A 55 3.68 -15.86 -18.13
N ILE A 56 4.87 -16.45 -18.28
CA ILE A 56 5.04 -17.70 -19.03
C ILE A 56 4.56 -18.88 -18.19
N ASN A 57 4.82 -18.83 -16.88
CA ASN A 57 4.44 -19.86 -15.91
C ASN A 57 3.20 -19.47 -15.07
N GLU A 58 2.51 -18.39 -15.44
CA GLU A 58 1.33 -17.83 -14.76
C GLU A 58 1.51 -17.58 -13.25
N ILE A 59 2.74 -17.20 -12.85
CA ILE A 59 3.06 -16.86 -11.47
C ILE A 59 2.82 -15.37 -11.28
N TYR A 60 1.71 -15.03 -10.63
CA TYR A 60 1.38 -13.67 -10.20
C TYR A 60 1.25 -13.63 -8.68
N TYR A 61 1.77 -12.59 -8.05
CA TYR A 61 1.74 -12.45 -6.60
C TYR A 61 0.63 -11.50 -6.13
N ASN A 62 -0.28 -12.07 -5.33
CA ASN A 62 -1.12 -11.30 -4.42
C ASN A 62 -0.33 -11.03 -3.14
N LEU A 63 -0.58 -9.88 -2.52
CA LEU A 63 0.14 -9.38 -1.37
C LEU A 63 -0.87 -9.00 -0.28
N SER A 64 -0.94 -9.79 0.79
CA SER A 64 -1.69 -9.37 1.98
C SER A 64 -0.87 -8.34 2.75
N ILE A 65 -1.36 -7.11 2.84
CA ILE A 65 -0.69 -5.95 3.42
C ILE A 65 -1.01 -5.87 4.91
N LEU A 66 0.00 -6.05 5.73
CA LEU A 66 -0.13 -6.13 7.19
C LEU A 66 0.17 -4.80 7.87
N GLU A 67 1.15 -4.07 7.36
CA GLU A 67 1.65 -2.83 7.98
C GLU A 67 2.24 -1.89 6.93
N SER A 68 2.24 -0.59 7.21
CA SER A 68 2.99 0.41 6.43
C SER A 68 3.96 1.21 7.29
N ASN A 69 5.13 1.51 6.73
CA ASN A 69 6.17 2.35 7.32
C ASN A 69 6.92 3.11 6.22
N LYS A 70 6.81 4.44 6.22
CA LYS A 70 7.38 5.32 5.18
C LYS A 70 6.97 4.85 3.77
N ASN A 71 7.93 4.42 2.96
CA ASN A 71 7.72 3.94 1.59
C ASN A 71 7.74 2.40 1.50
N LEU A 72 7.59 1.70 2.61
CA LEU A 72 7.54 0.24 2.65
C LEU A 72 6.22 -0.27 3.21
N LEU A 73 5.80 -1.40 2.65
CA LEU A 73 4.65 -2.17 3.08
C LEU A 73 5.15 -3.53 3.54
N LYS A 74 4.73 -3.97 4.73
CA LYS A 74 4.95 -5.35 5.18
C LYS A 74 3.86 -6.21 4.57
N THR A 75 4.26 -7.23 3.83
CA THR A 75 3.33 -8.06 3.06
C THR A 75 3.60 -9.55 3.24
N ILE A 76 2.57 -10.37 3.03
CA ILE A 76 2.69 -11.81 2.82
C ILE A 76 2.41 -12.09 1.34
N PRO A 77 3.42 -12.44 0.54
CA PRO A 77 3.21 -12.83 -0.85
C PRO A 77 2.59 -14.21 -0.96
N THR A 78 1.57 -14.32 -1.79
CA THR A 78 0.90 -15.57 -2.17
C THR A 78 0.79 -15.65 -3.68
N SER A 79 0.99 -16.86 -4.22
CA SER A 79 0.77 -17.18 -5.63
C SER A 79 0.24 -18.60 -5.72
N ILE A 80 -0.59 -18.90 -6.72
CA ILE A 80 -1.21 -20.21 -6.90
C ILE A 80 -0.14 -21.29 -7.20
N ASN A 81 0.92 -20.89 -7.90
CA ASN A 81 1.95 -21.79 -8.43
C ASN A 81 3.32 -21.66 -7.72
N ASP A 82 3.39 -20.98 -6.57
CA ASP A 82 4.61 -20.85 -5.75
C ASP A 82 4.32 -21.11 -4.27
N THR A 83 5.36 -21.49 -3.53
CA THR A 83 5.29 -21.66 -2.08
C THR A 83 4.98 -20.33 -1.40
N ILE A 84 3.97 -20.33 -0.51
CA ILE A 84 3.65 -19.20 0.36
C ILE A 84 4.92 -18.73 1.07
N LYS A 85 5.26 -17.44 0.93
CA LYS A 85 6.46 -16.88 1.51
C LYS A 85 6.17 -16.27 2.89
N LYS A 86 7.20 -16.22 3.75
CA LYS A 86 7.11 -15.55 5.06
C LYS A 86 6.89 -14.04 4.89
N PRO A 87 6.28 -13.34 5.87
CA PRO A 87 6.12 -11.89 5.79
C PRO A 87 7.44 -11.14 5.54
N GLY A 88 7.41 -10.10 4.70
CA GLY A 88 8.57 -9.26 4.41
C GLY A 88 8.17 -7.85 3.96
N TRP A 89 9.10 -6.90 4.03
CA TRP A 89 8.88 -5.52 3.64
C TRP A 89 9.19 -5.31 2.16
N ILE A 90 8.27 -4.69 1.41
CA ILE A 90 8.43 -4.37 -0.02
C ILE A 90 8.28 -2.85 -0.21
N LYS A 91 9.02 -2.27 -1.15
CA LYS A 91 8.82 -0.86 -1.51
C LYS A 91 7.44 -0.68 -2.14
N ASN A 92 6.70 0.30 -1.64
CA ASN A 92 5.31 0.58 -1.98
C ASN A 92 5.09 0.86 -3.47
N GLU A 93 6.09 1.41 -4.17
CA GLU A 93 6.09 1.63 -5.63
C GLU A 93 5.87 0.36 -6.47
N ASN A 94 6.08 -0.83 -5.87
CA ASN A 94 5.88 -2.11 -6.55
C ASN A 94 4.52 -2.74 -6.24
N VAL A 95 3.67 -2.10 -5.43
CA VAL A 95 2.39 -2.66 -4.97
C VAL A 95 1.22 -1.90 -5.59
N GLY A 96 0.34 -2.65 -6.23
CA GLY A 96 -0.81 -2.17 -6.97
C GLY A 96 -2.13 -2.58 -6.34
N ILE A 97 -3.16 -1.80 -6.64
CA ILE A 97 -4.57 -2.13 -6.41
C ILE A 97 -5.39 -1.63 -7.58
N TYR A 98 -6.39 -2.38 -8.02
CA TYR A 98 -7.39 -1.91 -8.98
C TYR A 98 -8.57 -1.25 -8.26
N SER A 99 -9.28 -0.39 -8.97
CA SER A 99 -10.59 0.06 -8.49
C SER A 99 -11.65 -1.00 -8.76
N ALA A 100 -12.49 -1.29 -7.77
CA ALA A 100 -13.71 -2.10 -7.94
C ALA A 100 -14.89 -1.28 -8.51
N THR A 101 -14.71 0.03 -8.70
CA THR A 101 -15.76 0.94 -9.20
C THR A 101 -15.81 0.99 -10.73
N TYR A 102 -16.34 -0.06 -11.38
CA TYR A 102 -16.43 -0.09 -12.86
C TYR A 102 -17.39 0.98 -13.41
N ASN A 103 -18.59 1.08 -12.83
CA ASN A 103 -19.65 2.02 -13.27
C ASN A 103 -20.00 3.08 -12.21
N ARG A 104 -19.14 3.24 -11.19
CA ARG A 104 -19.32 4.19 -10.09
C ARG A 104 -18.14 5.15 -10.05
N VAL A 105 -18.36 6.33 -9.48
CA VAL A 105 -17.27 7.29 -9.26
C VAL A 105 -16.38 6.77 -8.15
N LEU A 106 -15.08 6.63 -8.41
CA LEU A 106 -14.10 6.39 -7.35
C LEU A 106 -13.82 7.70 -6.63
N HIS A 107 -13.98 7.72 -5.31
CA HIS A 107 -13.60 8.85 -4.47
C HIS A 107 -12.31 8.58 -3.71
N LEU A 108 -11.40 9.55 -3.71
CA LEU A 108 -10.21 9.54 -2.86
C LEU A 108 -10.38 10.57 -1.74
N TYR A 109 -10.31 10.11 -0.50
CA TYR A 109 -10.61 10.89 0.70
C TYR A 109 -9.36 11.47 1.36
N ALA A 110 -9.52 12.52 2.14
CA ALA A 110 -8.42 13.17 2.87
C ALA A 110 -7.93 12.34 4.06
N LYS A 111 -8.81 11.53 4.65
CA LYS A 111 -8.53 10.61 5.76
C LYS A 111 -9.15 9.23 5.45
N PRO A 112 -8.76 8.15 6.14
CA PRO A 112 -9.38 6.83 6.02
C PRO A 112 -10.79 6.82 6.65
N ASP A 113 -11.66 7.67 6.11
CA ASP A 113 -12.98 8.01 6.63
C ASP A 113 -13.82 8.62 5.50
N LYS A 114 -15.01 8.03 5.25
CA LYS A 114 -15.95 8.48 4.21
C LYS A 114 -16.58 9.84 4.52
N GLN A 115 -16.58 10.25 5.79
CA GLN A 115 -17.07 11.55 6.22
C GLN A 115 -16.02 12.66 6.01
N SER A 116 -14.76 12.30 5.68
CA SER A 116 -13.72 13.27 5.39
C SER A 116 -13.87 13.88 3.99
N ASN A 117 -13.18 15.00 3.77
CA ASN A 117 -13.19 15.70 2.49
C ASN A 117 -12.75 14.78 1.34
N ILE A 118 -13.46 14.85 0.21
CA ILE A 118 -13.04 14.22 -1.04
C ILE A 118 -11.96 15.09 -1.67
N LEU A 119 -10.76 14.53 -1.87
CA LEU A 119 -9.63 15.20 -2.51
C LEU A 119 -9.65 15.07 -4.03
N PHE A 120 -10.10 13.91 -4.53
CA PHE A 120 -10.14 13.62 -5.95
C PHE A 120 -11.26 12.64 -6.27
N SER A 121 -11.73 12.66 -7.53
CA SER A 121 -12.73 11.72 -7.99
C SER A 121 -12.45 11.29 -9.42
N ILE A 122 -12.48 9.99 -9.67
CA ILE A 122 -12.37 9.41 -11.01
C ILE A 122 -13.78 9.06 -11.47
N LYS A 123 -14.29 9.81 -12.44
CA LYS A 123 -15.62 9.61 -13.02
C LYS A 123 -15.62 8.73 -14.26
N GLU A 124 -14.44 8.59 -14.88
CA GLU A 124 -14.23 7.80 -16.08
C GLU A 124 -13.87 6.36 -15.70
N TYR A 125 -14.18 5.40 -16.57
CA TYR A 125 -13.74 4.01 -16.42
C TYR A 125 -12.20 3.95 -16.33
N PHE A 126 -11.67 3.43 -15.21
CA PHE A 126 -10.24 3.43 -14.92
C PHE A 126 -9.76 2.03 -14.55
N ILE A 127 -8.99 1.42 -15.45
CA ILE A 127 -8.50 0.03 -15.35
C ILE A 127 -7.01 -0.08 -15.03
N GLN A 128 -6.32 1.05 -14.90
CA GLN A 128 -4.90 1.02 -14.56
C GLN A 128 -4.74 0.75 -13.07
N PRO A 129 -3.67 0.03 -12.67
CA PRO A 129 -3.39 -0.16 -11.26
C PRO A 129 -3.05 1.19 -10.60
N LEU A 130 -3.64 1.43 -9.44
CA LEU A 130 -3.24 2.50 -8.53
C LEU A 130 -2.08 2.00 -7.67
N THR A 131 -1.08 2.85 -7.41
CA THR A 131 0.02 2.48 -6.53
C THR A 131 -0.40 2.61 -5.07
N VAL A 132 -0.21 1.57 -4.27
CA VAL A 132 -0.48 1.62 -2.83
C VAL A 132 0.68 2.33 -2.14
N LEU A 133 0.41 3.45 -1.45
CA LEU A 133 1.41 4.24 -0.75
C LEU A 133 1.57 3.84 0.72
N SER A 134 0.45 3.67 1.41
CA SER A 134 0.35 3.28 2.82
C SER A 134 -1.03 2.69 3.11
N CYS A 135 -1.28 2.29 4.36
CA CYS A 135 -2.55 1.68 4.75
C CYS A 135 -2.90 1.99 6.21
N SER A 136 -4.19 1.99 6.55
CA SER A 136 -4.70 2.22 7.90
C SER A 136 -6.00 1.42 8.09
N GLY A 137 -5.94 0.37 8.92
CA GLY A 137 -7.04 -0.60 8.99
C GLY A 137 -7.29 -1.23 7.62
N LYS A 138 -8.50 -1.08 7.09
CA LYS A 138 -8.90 -1.59 5.76
C LYS A 138 -8.77 -0.55 4.64
N TRP A 139 -8.26 0.64 4.94
CA TRP A 139 -8.12 1.72 3.99
C TRP A 139 -6.72 1.74 3.36
N LEU A 140 -6.66 2.00 2.06
CA LEU A 140 -5.41 2.19 1.33
C LEU A 140 -5.23 3.67 0.99
N ASN A 141 -4.07 4.23 1.30
CA ASN A 141 -3.66 5.50 0.68
C ASN A 141 -3.03 5.17 -0.67
N VAL A 142 -3.54 5.73 -1.75
CA VAL A 142 -3.17 5.35 -3.11
C VAL A 142 -2.70 6.56 -3.92
N GLU A 143 -1.86 6.30 -4.92
CA GLU A 143 -1.44 7.24 -5.95
C GLU A 143 -2.07 6.88 -7.30
N VAL A 144 -2.63 7.90 -7.97
CA VAL A 144 -3.20 7.79 -9.31
C VAL A 144 -2.50 8.74 -10.25
N LYS A 145 -2.08 8.23 -11.40
CA LYS A 145 -1.52 9.03 -12.50
C LYS A 145 -2.57 9.16 -13.60
N LEU A 146 -3.07 10.38 -13.81
CA LEU A 146 -4.14 10.68 -14.76
C LEU A 146 -3.83 11.97 -15.50
N LYS A 147 -3.76 11.91 -16.84
CA LYS A 147 -3.53 13.08 -17.73
C LYS A 147 -2.31 13.92 -17.27
N ASN A 148 -1.18 13.27 -17.01
CA ASN A 148 0.08 13.85 -16.49
C ASN A 148 0.01 14.51 -15.10
N LYS A 149 -1.06 14.28 -14.34
CA LYS A 149 -1.19 14.72 -12.95
C LYS A 149 -1.17 13.52 -12.01
N VAL A 150 -0.64 13.76 -10.81
CA VAL A 150 -0.58 12.78 -9.73
C VAL A 150 -1.59 13.19 -8.67
N TYR A 151 -2.48 12.27 -8.32
CA TYR A 151 -3.46 12.45 -7.26
C TYR A 151 -3.21 11.43 -6.16
N LYS A 152 -3.43 11.84 -4.90
CA LYS A 152 -3.24 11.00 -3.72
C LYS A 152 -4.43 11.14 -2.79
N GLY A 153 -4.79 10.04 -2.14
CA GLY A 153 -5.82 10.04 -1.12
C GLY A 153 -6.16 8.63 -0.66
N TRP A 154 -7.09 8.55 0.29
CA TRP A 154 -7.53 7.30 0.88
C TRP A 154 -8.67 6.70 0.06
N MET A 155 -8.50 5.44 -0.34
CA MET A 155 -9.48 4.62 -1.04
C MET A 155 -10.23 3.76 -0.03
N ALA A 156 -11.56 3.77 -0.12
CA ALA A 156 -12.43 3.01 0.77
C ALA A 156 -12.30 1.49 0.53
N PRO A 157 -12.55 0.65 1.56
CA PRO A 157 -12.43 -0.80 1.44
C PRO A 157 -13.26 -1.39 0.31
N GLU A 158 -14.50 -0.93 0.12
CA GLU A 158 -15.41 -1.45 -0.92
C GLU A 158 -15.05 -1.05 -2.35
N ASP A 159 -14.09 -0.13 -2.52
CA ASP A 159 -13.62 0.32 -3.83
C ASP A 159 -12.29 -0.35 -4.23
N GLN A 160 -11.75 -1.24 -3.39
CA GLN A 160 -10.48 -1.94 -3.60
C GLN A 160 -10.67 -3.27 -4.32
N CYS A 161 -9.81 -3.56 -5.29
CA CYS A 161 -9.75 -4.84 -5.99
C CYS A 161 -8.29 -5.31 -6.13
N ALA A 162 -7.92 -6.37 -5.41
CA ALA A 162 -6.56 -6.95 -5.45
C ALA A 162 -6.43 -8.15 -6.40
N ASN A 163 -7.46 -8.45 -7.19
CA ASN A 163 -7.48 -9.63 -8.03
C ASN A 163 -6.63 -9.41 -9.30
N VAL A 164 -5.60 -10.25 -9.48
CA VAL A 164 -4.69 -10.24 -10.63
C VAL A 164 -5.16 -11.12 -11.80
N TYR A 165 -6.16 -11.98 -11.58
CA TYR A 165 -6.62 -12.97 -12.56
C TYR A 165 -7.98 -12.63 -13.18
N SER A 166 -8.86 -11.93 -12.44
CA SER A 166 -10.19 -11.54 -12.91
C SER A 166 -10.64 -10.20 -12.35
N THR A 167 -11.81 -9.74 -12.81
CA THR A 167 -12.50 -8.59 -12.19
C THR A 167 -12.97 -8.94 -10.78
N CYS A 168 -13.09 -7.92 -9.92
CA CYS A 168 -13.71 -8.06 -8.61
C CYS A 168 -15.20 -7.71 -8.74
N ASN A 169 -16.06 -8.72 -8.77
CA ASN A 169 -17.52 -8.57 -8.77
C ASN A 169 -18.10 -8.86 -7.40
#